data_AF-A0A7Z9WC26-F1
#
_entry.id   AF-A0A7Z9WC26-F1
#
_cell.length_a   1.000
_cell.length_b   1.000
_cell.length_c   1.000
_cell.angle_alpha   90.00
_cell.angle_beta   90.00
_cell.angle_gamma   90.00
#
_symmetry.space_group_name_H-M   'P 1'
#
loop_
_entity.id
_entity.type
_entity.pdbx_description
1 polymer ?
#
loop_
_entity_poly.entity_id
_entity_poly.type
_entity_poly.pdbx_seq_one_letter_code
_entity_poly.pdbx_strand_id
1 'polypeptide(L)'
;MEKKNGVLEKKLSGLETLKNLLEEEKNCLINSDMEGLRRLSREKEKVLKRLYGLEMESQKAGIDDVPGELGSKLDTLKLEIRLRAEENQRFVNEMLEFIGGLIDVITGKDHSPSFYGKGVKDADSGPLIYRTQV
;
A
#
# COMPACT_ATOMS: atom_id res chain seq x y z
N MET A 1 16.78 -3.78 -28.38
CA MET A 1 17.10 -3.86 -26.93
C MET A 1 16.86 -2.53 -26.22
N GLU A 2 17.13 -1.37 -26.84
CA GLU A 2 16.94 -0.03 -26.23
C GLU A 2 15.52 0.26 -25.71
N LYS A 3 14.46 -0.11 -26.46
CA LYS A 3 13.06 0.09 -26.00
C LYS A 3 12.71 -0.70 -24.74
N LYS A 4 13.30 -1.90 -24.55
CA LYS A 4 13.03 -2.74 -23.36
C LYS A 4 13.68 -2.14 -22.12
N ASN A 5 14.93 -1.71 -22.22
CA ASN A 5 15.65 -1.07 -21.11
C ASN A 5 15.01 0.27 -20.72
N GLY A 6 14.57 1.08 -21.69
CA GLY A 6 13.92 2.37 -21.38
C GLY A 6 12.58 2.25 -20.65
N VAL A 7 11.80 1.18 -20.87
CA VAL A 7 10.56 0.93 -20.10
C VAL A 7 10.90 0.49 -18.67
N LEU A 8 11.94 -0.34 -18.51
CA LEU A 8 12.37 -0.84 -17.20
C LEU A 8 12.98 0.24 -16.31
N GLU A 9 13.81 1.11 -16.87
CA GLU A 9 14.36 2.26 -16.15
C GLU A 9 13.25 3.19 -15.66
N LYS A 10 12.24 3.45 -16.49
CA LYS A 10 11.06 4.25 -16.09
C LYS A 10 10.25 3.56 -14.99
N LYS A 11 10.07 2.24 -15.05
CA LYS A 11 9.42 1.48 -13.97
C LYS A 11 10.21 1.60 -12.66
N LEU A 12 11.53 1.43 -12.73
CA LEU A 12 12.41 1.49 -11.58
C LEU A 12 12.36 2.88 -10.92
N SER A 13 12.46 3.95 -11.71
CA SER A 13 12.30 5.33 -11.23
C SER A 13 10.92 5.59 -10.61
N GLY A 14 9.85 5.03 -11.18
CA GLY A 14 8.51 5.13 -10.61
C GLY A 14 8.38 4.41 -9.26
N LEU A 15 8.99 3.23 -9.12
CA LEU A 15 9.01 2.47 -7.86
C LEU A 15 9.85 3.19 -6.79
N GLU A 16 11.01 3.72 -7.13
CA GLU A 16 11.82 4.54 -6.21
C GLU A 16 11.05 5.78 -5.72
N THR A 17 10.35 6.46 -6.64
CA THR A 17 9.49 7.58 -6.27
C THR A 17 8.40 7.14 -5.29
N LEU A 18 7.74 6.00 -5.55
CA LEU A 18 6.70 5.49 -4.66
C LEU A 18 7.23 5.11 -3.28
N LYS A 19 8.41 4.49 -3.22
CA LYS A 19 9.11 4.18 -1.97
C LYS A 19 9.35 5.45 -1.14
N ASN A 20 9.86 6.52 -1.77
CA ASN A 20 10.12 7.78 -1.08
C ASN A 20 8.83 8.43 -0.57
N LEU A 21 7.75 8.38 -1.35
CA LEU A 21 6.44 8.90 -0.94
C LEU A 21 5.87 8.13 0.27
N LEU A 22 6.10 6.81 0.36
CA LEU A 22 5.68 6.02 1.51
C LEU A 22 6.51 6.32 2.77
N GLU A 23 7.80 6.60 2.61
CA GLU A 23 8.66 7.06 3.72
C GLU A 23 8.22 8.45 4.22
N GLU A 24 7.90 9.36 3.30
CA GLU A 24 7.36 10.67 3.66
C GLU A 24 5.97 10.56 4.32
N GLU A 25 5.14 9.62 3.86
CA GLU A 25 3.83 9.35 4.48
C GLU A 25 3.97 8.89 5.93
N LYS A 26 4.95 8.05 6.25
CA LYS A 26 5.24 7.66 7.63
C LYS A 26 5.53 8.88 8.50
N ASN A 27 6.33 9.83 7.99
CA ASN A 27 6.61 11.07 8.71
C ASN A 27 5.37 11.93 8.89
N CYS A 28 4.51 12.05 7.87
CA CYS A 28 3.25 12.78 8.01
C CYS A 28 2.29 12.10 8.99
N LEU A 29 2.21 10.77 9.00
CA LEU A 29 1.40 9.99 9.95
C LEU A 29 1.87 10.22 11.39
N ILE A 30 3.17 10.13 11.66
CA ILE A 30 3.76 10.37 12.99
C ILE A 30 3.46 11.79 13.47
N ASN A 31 3.58 12.78 12.57
CA ASN A 31 3.39 14.20 12.92
C ASN A 31 1.93 14.66 12.79
N SER A 32 0.99 13.77 12.48
CA SER A 32 -0.42 14.10 12.24
C SER A 32 -0.63 15.20 11.17
N ASP A 33 0.26 15.29 10.18
CA ASP A 33 0.20 16.26 9.09
C ASP A 33 -0.83 15.85 8.04
N MET A 34 -2.09 16.23 8.27
CA MET A 34 -3.21 15.88 7.40
C MET A 34 -3.12 16.52 6.00
N GLU A 35 -2.51 17.70 5.86
CA GLU A 35 -2.32 18.34 4.56
C GLU A 35 -1.25 17.61 3.74
N GLY A 36 -0.15 17.24 4.39
CA GLY A 36 0.88 16.36 3.84
C GLY A 36 0.29 15.04 3.37
N LEU A 37 -0.50 14.34 4.20
CA LEU A 37 -1.15 13.07 3.81
C LEU A 37 -2.05 13.22 2.57
N ARG A 38 -2.84 14.31 2.49
CA ARG A 38 -3.69 14.59 1.31
C ARG A 38 -2.87 14.88 0.06
N ARG A 39 -1.74 15.58 0.18
CA ARG A 39 -0.82 15.81 -0.92
C ARG A 39 -0.20 14.50 -1.39
N LEU A 40 0.37 13.73 -0.47
CA LEU A 40 1.03 12.45 -0.75
C LEU A 40 0.07 11.44 -1.39
N SER A 41 -1.19 11.37 -0.95
CA SER A 41 -2.21 10.52 -1.58
C SER A 41 -2.39 10.83 -3.08
N ARG A 42 -2.48 12.12 -3.43
CA ARG A 42 -2.59 12.55 -4.84
C ARG A 42 -1.32 12.28 -5.65
N GLU A 43 -0.14 12.44 -5.04
CA GLU A 43 1.13 12.14 -5.69
C GLU A 43 1.30 10.63 -5.93
N LYS A 44 0.97 9.79 -4.94
CA LYS A 44 0.96 8.32 -5.09
C LYS A 44 0.02 7.87 -6.19
N GLU A 45 -1.18 8.43 -6.28
CA GLU A 45 -2.13 8.11 -7.35
C GLU A 45 -1.56 8.39 -8.76
N LYS A 46 -0.88 9.54 -8.93
CA LYS A 46 -0.21 9.88 -10.20
C LYS A 46 0.93 8.93 -10.55
N VAL A 47 1.69 8.47 -9.55
CA VAL A 47 2.78 7.50 -9.76
C VAL A 47 2.21 6.13 -10.10
N LEU A 48 1.17 5.67 -9.38
CA LEU A 48 0.50 4.39 -9.65
C LEU A 48 -0.11 4.33 -11.05
N LYS A 49 -0.79 5.40 -11.50
CA LYS A 49 -1.31 5.51 -12.87
C LYS A 49 -0.20 5.36 -13.92
N ARG A 50 0.96 5.99 -13.69
CA ARG A 50 2.12 5.88 -14.58
C ARG A 50 2.70 4.47 -14.58
N LEU A 51 2.89 3.86 -13.41
CA LEU A 51 3.38 2.48 -13.28
C LEU A 51 2.45 1.48 -13.96
N TYR A 52 1.12 1.64 -13.82
CA TYR A 52 0.15 0.81 -14.51
C TYR A 52 0.27 0.91 -16.03
N GLY A 53 0.43 2.13 -16.57
CA GLY A 53 0.68 2.33 -18.00
C GLY A 53 1.95 1.62 -18.47
N LEU A 54 3.04 1.74 -17.73
CA LEU A 54 4.31 1.06 -18.02
C LEU A 54 4.20 -0.47 -17.91
N GLU A 55 3.37 -0.98 -17.00
CA GLU A 55 3.11 -2.42 -16.88
C GLU A 55 2.41 -2.96 -18.12
N MET A 56 1.38 -2.25 -18.61
CA MET A 56 0.69 -2.60 -19.84
C MET A 56 1.61 -2.53 -21.07
N GLU A 57 2.51 -1.55 -21.13
CA GLU A 57 3.54 -1.45 -22.18
C GLU A 57 4.53 -2.61 -22.13
N SER A 58 4.96 -3.01 -20.92
CA SER A 58 5.86 -4.15 -20.67
C SER A 58 5.25 -5.46 -21.16
N GLN A 59 3.99 -5.73 -20.80
CA GLN A 59 3.26 -6.93 -21.22
C GLN A 59 3.08 -6.97 -22.74
N LYS A 60 2.67 -5.85 -23.36
CA LYS A 60 2.55 -5.75 -24.83
C LYS A 60 3.88 -5.99 -25.56
N ALA A 61 5.00 -5.64 -24.92
CA ALA A 61 6.34 -5.84 -25.47
C ALA A 61 6.94 -7.23 -25.15
N GLY A 62 6.20 -8.12 -24.48
CA GLY A 62 6.67 -9.44 -24.04
C GLY A 62 7.88 -9.32 -23.09
N ILE A 63 7.77 -8.43 -22.10
CA ILE A 63 8.74 -8.22 -21.03
C ILE A 63 8.07 -8.65 -19.73
N ASP A 64 7.87 -9.96 -19.58
CA ASP A 64 7.18 -10.55 -18.41
C ASP A 64 8.18 -11.01 -17.34
N ASP A 65 9.40 -11.35 -17.76
CA ASP A 65 10.49 -11.75 -16.87
C ASP A 65 11.78 -11.06 -17.32
N VAL A 66 12.38 -10.27 -16.42
CA VAL A 66 13.62 -9.53 -16.69
C VAL A 66 14.72 -10.21 -15.92
N PRO A 67 15.39 -11.23 -16.50
CA PRO A 67 16.50 -11.88 -15.84
C PRO A 67 17.68 -10.90 -15.66
N GLY A 68 18.38 -11.02 -14.53
CA GLY A 68 19.58 -10.25 -14.22
C GLY A 68 19.35 -9.15 -13.17
N GLU A 69 20.38 -8.31 -12.95
CA GLU A 69 20.43 -7.33 -11.86
C GLU A 69 19.23 -6.37 -11.83
N LEU A 70 18.70 -6.00 -13.00
CA LEU A 70 17.55 -5.11 -13.14
C LEU A 70 16.25 -5.74 -12.62
N GLY A 71 16.03 -7.03 -12.87
CA GLY A 71 14.87 -7.76 -12.34
C GLY A 71 14.94 -7.89 -10.82
N SER A 72 16.09 -8.31 -10.30
CA SER A 72 16.30 -8.43 -8.85
C SER A 72 16.12 -7.10 -8.11
N LYS A 73 16.58 -5.98 -8.69
CA LYS A 73 16.34 -4.64 -8.14
C LYS A 73 14.87 -4.27 -8.14
N LEU A 74 14.14 -4.59 -9.22
CA LEU A 74 12.71 -4.32 -9.33
C LEU A 74 11.91 -5.08 -8.27
N ASP A 75 12.23 -6.36 -8.05
CA ASP A 75 11.57 -7.19 -7.06
C ASP A 75 11.89 -6.75 -5.63
N THR A 76 13.14 -6.38 -5.37
CA THR A 76 13.56 -5.79 -4.09
C THR A 76 12.77 -4.51 -3.79
N LEU A 77 12.65 -3.61 -4.77
CA LEU A 77 11.88 -2.37 -4.63
C LEU A 77 10.39 -2.64 -4.39
N LYS A 78 9.79 -3.59 -5.11
CA LYS A 78 8.39 -3.98 -4.89
C LYS A 78 8.17 -4.51 -3.47
N LEU A 79 9.06 -5.36 -2.98
CA LEU A 79 8.99 -5.88 -1.61
C LEU A 79 9.10 -4.76 -0.59
N GLU A 80 10.07 -3.86 -0.76
CA GLU A 80 10.26 -2.70 0.11
C GLU A 80 9.04 -1.75 0.15
N ILE A 81 8.42 -1.49 -1.00
CA ILE A 81 7.20 -0.67 -1.11
C ILE A 81 6.06 -1.35 -0.36
N ARG A 82 5.90 -2.66 -0.54
CA ARG A 82 4.86 -3.43 0.16
C ARG A 82 5.05 -3.35 1.67
N LEU A 83 6.25 -3.60 2.18
CA LEU A 83 6.54 -3.54 3.62
C LEU A 83 6.25 -2.15 4.19
N ARG A 84 6.66 -1.07 3.51
CA ARG A 84 6.37 0.29 3.96
C ARG A 84 4.88 0.62 3.95
N ALA A 85 4.15 0.16 2.93
CA ALA A 85 2.71 0.35 2.86
C ALA A 85 1.98 -0.41 3.98
N GLU A 86 2.41 -1.64 4.29
CA GLU A 86 1.91 -2.43 5.42
C GLU A 86 2.20 -1.75 6.77
N GLU A 87 3.39 -1.17 6.96
CA GLU A 87 3.73 -0.38 8.15
C GLU A 87 2.83 0.85 8.30
N ASN A 88 2.67 1.65 7.24
CA ASN A 88 1.82 2.84 7.26
C ASN A 88 0.35 2.47 7.55
N GLN A 89 -0.13 1.37 6.95
CA GLN A 89 -1.48 0.87 7.22
C GLN A 89 -1.65 0.42 8.67
N ARG A 90 -0.67 -0.29 9.23
CA ARG A 90 -0.70 -0.72 10.63
C ARG A 90 -0.78 0.49 11.56
N PHE A 91 0.02 1.53 11.32
CA PHE A 91 -0.04 2.77 12.10
C PHE A 91 -1.42 3.42 12.04
N VAL A 92 -2.03 3.52 10.85
CA VAL A 92 -3.39 4.06 10.71
C VAL A 92 -4.41 3.21 11.47
N ASN A 93 -4.30 1.89 11.42
CA ASN A 93 -5.21 0.98 12.12
C ASN A 93 -5.10 1.14 13.65
N GLU A 94 -3.88 1.21 14.19
CA GLU A 94 -3.66 1.44 15.63
C GLU A 94 -4.31 2.75 16.09
N MET A 95 -4.18 3.82 15.28
CA MET A 95 -4.81 5.11 15.57
C MET A 95 -6.34 5.04 15.52
N LEU A 96 -6.90 4.33 14.53
CA LEU A 96 -8.35 4.17 14.39
C LEU A 96 -8.94 3.29 15.50
N GLU A 97 -8.22 2.27 15.95
CA GLU A 97 -8.62 1.43 17.08
C GLU A 97 -8.72 2.26 18.36
N PHE A 98 -7.71 3.10 18.62
CA PHE A 98 -7.74 4.05 19.75
C PHE A 98 -8.92 5.02 19.66
N ILE A 99 -9.16 5.63 18.50
CA ILE A 99 -10.31 6.52 18.28
C ILE A 99 -11.63 5.77 18.47
N GLY A 100 -11.73 4.53 17.99
CA GLY A 100 -12.89 3.66 18.18
C GLY A 100 -13.20 3.46 19.66
N GLY A 101 -12.19 3.08 20.46
CA GLY A 101 -12.33 2.94 21.91
C GLY A 101 -12.79 4.22 22.61
N LEU A 102 -12.32 5.40 22.18
CA LEU A 102 -12.83 6.68 22.72
C LEU A 102 -14.31 6.89 22.40
N ILE A 103 -14.74 6.58 21.18
CA ILE A 103 -16.15 6.70 20.77
C ILE A 103 -17.02 5.74 21.58
N ASP A 104 -16.57 4.51 21.79
CA ASP A 104 -17.31 3.50 22.54
C ASP A 104 -17.53 3.92 24.00
N VAL A 105 -16.49 4.47 24.66
CA VAL A 105 -16.60 5.03 26.01
C VAL A 105 -17.61 6.18 26.07
N ILE A 106 -17.56 7.11 25.10
CA ILE A 106 -18.48 8.26 25.07
C ILE A 106 -19.92 7.83 24.79
N THR A 107 -20.11 6.82 23.94
CA THR A 107 -21.45 6.39 23.48
C THR A 107 -22.04 5.24 24.28
N GLY A 108 -21.28 4.65 25.20
CA GLY A 108 -21.70 3.50 26.02
C GLY A 108 -21.94 2.23 25.20
N LYS A 109 -21.22 2.05 24.10
CA LYS A 109 -21.32 0.87 23.22
C LYS A 109 -20.18 -0.12 23.47
N ASP A 110 -20.42 -1.38 23.13
CA ASP A 110 -19.37 -2.41 23.13
C ASP A 110 -18.42 -2.19 21.94
N HIS A 111 -17.12 -2.35 22.20
CA HIS A 111 -16.07 -2.09 21.22
C HIS A 111 -16.16 -3.01 20.00
N SER A 112 -16.17 -2.41 18.81
CA SER A 112 -16.08 -3.12 17.53
C SER A 112 -14.87 -2.61 16.75
N PRO A 113 -13.83 -3.42 16.53
CA PRO A 113 -12.63 -2.95 15.85
C PRO A 113 -12.94 -2.66 14.37
N SER A 114 -12.58 -1.46 13.92
CA SER A 114 -12.67 -1.02 12.53
C SER A 114 -11.27 -0.97 11.92
N PHE A 115 -11.03 -1.73 10.84
CA PHE A 115 -9.74 -1.79 10.16
C PHE A 115 -9.78 -1.06 8.83
N TYR A 116 -8.89 -0.07 8.67
CA TYR A 116 -8.67 0.61 7.39
C TYR A 116 -8.00 -0.33 6.38
N GLY A 117 -8.48 -0.28 5.13
CA GLY A 117 -7.93 -1.06 4.01
C GLY A 117 -8.43 -2.50 3.88
N LYS A 118 -9.22 -3.01 4.83
CA LYS A 118 -10.07 -4.18 4.55
C LYS A 118 -11.26 -3.67 3.74
N GLY A 119 -11.26 -3.96 2.43
CA GLY A 119 -12.45 -3.74 1.61
C GLY A 119 -13.64 -4.33 2.33
N VAL A 120 -14.68 -3.52 2.54
CA VAL A 120 -16.00 -3.98 2.94
C VAL A 120 -16.43 -4.92 1.82
N LYS A 121 -16.13 -6.22 1.96
CA LYS A 121 -16.90 -7.23 1.28
C LYS A 121 -18.26 -7.14 1.94
N ASP A 122 -19.24 -6.84 1.11
CA ASP A 122 -20.64 -6.81 1.47
C ASP A 122 -21.01 -8.00 2.36
N ALA A 123 -22.05 -7.75 3.16
CA ALA A 123 -22.74 -8.66 4.03
C ALA A 123 -22.75 -10.13 3.56
N ASP A 124 -22.78 -11.03 4.56
CA ASP A 124 -23.13 -12.45 4.46
C ASP A 124 -21.98 -13.47 4.34
N SER A 125 -21.10 -13.48 5.34
CA SER A 125 -20.37 -14.72 5.68
C SER A 125 -20.31 -14.88 7.19
N GLY A 126 -21.11 -15.84 7.68
CA GLY A 126 -21.24 -16.20 9.09
C GLY A 126 -19.92 -16.66 9.73
N PRO A 127 -19.94 -16.96 11.05
CA PRO A 127 -18.73 -17.19 11.81
C PRO A 127 -18.03 -18.47 11.35
N LEU A 128 -16.80 -18.33 10.88
CA LEU A 128 -15.86 -19.45 10.76
C LEU A 128 -15.48 -19.90 12.17
N ILE A 129 -16.23 -20.86 12.70
CA ILE A 129 -15.88 -21.62 13.90
C ILE A 129 -14.64 -22.47 13.56
N TYR A 130 -13.46 -22.06 14.03
CA TYR A 130 -12.34 -22.98 14.15
C TYR A 130 -12.58 -23.89 15.35
N ARG A 131 -13.10 -25.07 15.06
CA ARG A 131 -13.23 -26.18 16.00
C ARG A 131 -11.81 -26.72 16.27
N THR A 132 -11.19 -26.28 17.36
CA THR A 132 -10.01 -26.95 17.91
C THR A 132 -10.50 -28.14 18.73
N GLN A 133 -10.26 -29.35 18.22
CA GLN A 133 -10.33 -30.57 19.02
C GLN A 133 -9.03 -30.67 19.83
N VAL A 134 -9.15 -30.72 21.15
CA VAL A 134 -8.29 -31.51 22.04
C VAL A 134 -9.21 -32.17 23.07
#